data_AF-A0A1D3JDN8-F1
#
_entry.id   AF-A0A1D3JDN8-F1
#
_cell.length_a   1.000
_cell.length_b   1.000
_cell.length_c   1.000
_cell.angle_alpha   90.00
_cell.angle_beta   90.00
_cell.angle_gamma   90.00
#
_symmetry.space_group_name_H-M   'P 1'
#
loop_
_entity.id
_entity.type
_entity.pdbx_description
1 polymer ?
#
loop_
_entity_poly.entity_id
_entity_poly.type
_entity_poly.pdbx_seq_one_letter_code
_entity_poly.pdbx_strand_id
1 'polypeptide(L)'
;MSRKSYNLGDSPSYKFNKELNSVIKDCNFCSHCDDVNNFFGDYGIRVLCYNFVNNLGKIYDDYSINSKLKDKRCNDLIYWWYDNLYFTYNKQYSTDSSDIINKFKKLWQKITQLYGISADKLCKNPFDPLLSFDSYKNMKEVSDYCENYEFIKDQLENTSANCSGYYYYLTESEDLYKKTVSNCKTGGNNYCLSFDECHNYNPKILLNNDKCKLTEKNENDRIKWEKEEEQLIPCRRGFECVSYDIINTSITFSDYRFISLIVLSIWAIILSCFFLYKFTPFGSFLNNILHKKNIIKKNIHEEEFQELFESDSEDTSLNFNNREYRITYNHD
;
A
#
# COMPACT_ATOMS: atom_id res chain seq x y z
N MET A 1 -7.57 2.56 -3.95
CA MET A 1 -7.83 1.22 -3.38
C MET A 1 -8.14 0.30 -4.55
N SER A 2 -7.28 -0.67 -4.86
CA SER A 2 -7.49 -1.56 -6.02
C SER A 2 -8.79 -2.35 -5.80
N ARG A 3 -9.83 -2.06 -6.58
CA ARG A 3 -11.13 -2.76 -6.54
C ARG A 3 -11.13 -4.07 -7.34
N LYS A 4 -9.94 -4.55 -7.74
CA LYS A 4 -9.77 -5.84 -8.40
C LYS A 4 -9.89 -6.93 -7.34
N SER A 5 -11.09 -7.47 -7.15
CA SER A 5 -11.33 -8.62 -6.28
C SER A 5 -12.06 -9.70 -7.07
N TYR A 6 -11.53 -10.91 -7.06
CA TYR A 6 -12.23 -12.09 -7.57
C TYR A 6 -12.94 -12.84 -6.43
N ASN A 7 -14.07 -13.47 -6.72
CA ASN A 7 -14.82 -14.30 -5.79
C ASN A 7 -14.62 -15.78 -6.14
N LEU A 8 -13.60 -16.38 -5.54
CA LEU A 8 -13.30 -17.81 -5.65
C LEU A 8 -13.62 -18.56 -4.35
N GLY A 9 -14.45 -18.00 -3.47
CA GLY A 9 -14.70 -18.55 -2.13
C GLY A 9 -15.22 -20.00 -2.11
N ASP A 10 -15.88 -20.42 -3.19
CA ASP A 10 -16.41 -21.77 -3.35
C ASP A 10 -15.58 -22.68 -4.27
N SER A 11 -14.47 -22.16 -4.83
CA SER A 11 -13.65 -22.90 -5.77
C SER A 11 -12.88 -24.04 -5.08
N PRO A 12 -12.60 -25.15 -5.78
CA PRO A 12 -11.89 -26.29 -5.19
C PRO A 12 -10.53 -25.91 -4.60
N SER A 13 -9.72 -25.16 -5.34
CA SER A 13 -8.40 -24.70 -4.88
C SER A 13 -8.50 -23.81 -3.65
N TYR A 14 -9.48 -22.90 -3.59
CA TYR A 14 -9.68 -22.04 -2.43
C TYR A 14 -10.06 -22.84 -1.18
N LYS A 15 -10.97 -23.82 -1.33
CA LYS A 15 -11.37 -24.71 -0.24
C LYS A 15 -10.17 -25.48 0.32
N PHE A 16 -9.37 -26.10 -0.54
CA PHE A 16 -8.17 -26.82 -0.12
C PHE A 16 -7.14 -25.90 0.56
N ASN A 17 -6.88 -24.72 0.01
CA ASN A 17 -5.97 -23.73 0.61
C ASN A 17 -6.44 -23.26 2.01
N LYS A 18 -7.75 -23.11 2.19
CA LYS A 18 -8.35 -22.78 3.49
C LYS A 18 -8.14 -23.94 4.48
N GLU A 19 -8.26 -25.19 4.02
CA GLU A 19 -8.00 -26.36 4.85
C GLU A 19 -6.55 -26.42 5.31
N LEU A 20 -5.56 -26.04 4.51
CA LEU A 20 -4.15 -25.99 4.96
C LEU A 20 -3.92 -25.06 6.16
N ASN A 21 -4.81 -24.09 6.39
CA ASN A 21 -4.78 -23.16 7.51
C ASN A 21 -5.77 -23.52 8.64
N SER A 22 -6.43 -24.68 8.56
CA SER A 22 -7.40 -25.10 9.58
C SER A 22 -6.72 -25.41 10.90
N VAL A 23 -7.44 -25.17 12.00
CA VAL A 23 -7.03 -25.62 13.34
C VAL A 23 -6.78 -27.13 13.34
N ILE A 24 -5.69 -27.55 13.98
CA ILE A 24 -5.37 -28.96 14.20
C ILE A 24 -6.38 -29.52 15.21
N LYS A 25 -7.19 -30.49 14.77
CA LYS A 25 -8.10 -31.23 15.65
C LYS A 25 -7.49 -32.57 16.04
N ASP A 26 -7.17 -33.36 15.03
CA ASP A 26 -6.51 -34.66 15.13
C ASP A 26 -5.31 -34.69 14.18
N CYS A 27 -4.19 -35.23 14.63
CA CYS A 27 -2.95 -35.22 13.85
C CYS A 27 -2.11 -36.47 14.07
N ASN A 28 -2.13 -37.36 13.07
CA ASN A 28 -1.45 -38.66 13.11
C ASN A 28 0.06 -38.54 13.22
N PHE A 29 0.65 -37.45 12.71
CA PHE A 29 2.10 -37.30 12.59
C PHE A 29 2.70 -36.26 13.56
N CYS A 30 1.87 -35.62 14.40
CA CYS A 30 2.32 -34.49 15.24
C CYS A 30 3.34 -34.87 16.30
N SER A 31 3.34 -36.12 16.79
CA SER A 31 4.34 -36.60 17.76
C SER A 31 5.77 -36.55 17.21
N HIS A 32 5.96 -36.51 15.89
CA HIS A 32 7.28 -36.37 15.29
C HIS A 32 7.88 -34.96 15.42
N CYS A 33 7.05 -33.95 15.72
CA CYS A 33 7.49 -32.59 16.02
C CYS A 33 7.96 -32.40 17.46
N ASP A 34 7.71 -33.37 18.35
CA ASP A 34 8.14 -33.35 19.75
C ASP A 34 9.61 -33.77 19.94
N ASP A 35 10.27 -34.23 18.88
CA ASP A 35 11.68 -34.61 18.93
C ASP A 35 12.54 -33.36 19.24
N VAL A 36 12.94 -33.29 20.51
CA VAL A 36 13.59 -32.14 21.13
C VAL A 36 14.82 -31.70 20.34
N ASN A 37 15.54 -32.63 19.71
CA ASN A 37 16.77 -32.32 18.97
C ASN A 37 16.54 -31.57 17.65
N ASN A 38 15.35 -31.68 17.04
CA ASN A 38 15.11 -31.13 15.70
C ASN A 38 14.59 -29.69 15.74
N PHE A 39 13.87 -29.29 16.78
CA PHE A 39 13.19 -27.98 16.85
C PHE A 39 13.42 -27.22 18.17
N PHE A 40 14.47 -27.57 18.94
CA PHE A 40 14.78 -26.89 20.20
C PHE A 40 15.03 -25.40 20.01
N GLY A 41 14.46 -24.57 20.89
CA GLY A 41 14.75 -23.13 20.97
C GLY A 41 14.06 -22.24 19.93
N ASP A 42 13.45 -22.79 18.88
CA ASP A 42 12.66 -22.02 17.90
C ASP A 42 11.19 -22.45 17.92
N TYR A 43 10.41 -21.80 18.81
CA TYR A 43 8.99 -22.06 18.97
C TYR A 43 8.21 -21.88 17.67
N GLY A 44 8.60 -20.89 16.84
CA GLY A 44 7.95 -20.63 15.56
C GLY A 44 8.09 -21.81 14.60
N ILE A 45 9.31 -22.32 14.45
CA ILE A 45 9.56 -23.48 13.58
C ILE A 45 8.90 -24.76 14.13
N ARG A 46 8.81 -24.91 15.46
CA ARG A 46 8.06 -26.03 16.06
C ARG A 46 6.57 -25.96 15.72
N VAL A 47 5.95 -24.77 15.79
CA VAL A 47 4.54 -24.59 15.36
C VAL A 47 4.38 -24.88 13.86
N LEU A 48 5.32 -24.41 13.02
CA LEU A 48 5.32 -24.74 11.59
C LEU A 48 5.40 -26.26 11.36
N CYS A 49 6.19 -26.98 12.17
CA CYS A 49 6.26 -28.44 12.11
C CYS A 49 4.90 -29.09 12.32
N TYR A 50 4.17 -28.74 13.39
CA TYR A 50 2.86 -29.34 13.68
C TYR A 50 1.87 -29.10 12.54
N ASN A 51 1.83 -27.89 12.00
CA ASN A 51 0.95 -27.56 10.88
C ASN A 51 1.36 -28.33 9.61
N PHE A 52 2.66 -28.42 9.32
CA PHE A 52 3.19 -29.16 8.17
C PHE A 52 2.82 -30.64 8.22
N VAL A 53 3.06 -31.33 9.35
CA VAL A 53 2.76 -32.76 9.46
C VAL A 53 1.26 -33.04 9.56
N ASN A 54 0.47 -32.14 10.12
CA ASN A 54 -0.99 -32.19 10.04
C ASN A 54 -1.47 -32.09 8.58
N ASN A 55 -0.92 -31.16 7.80
CA ASN A 55 -1.27 -30.99 6.39
C ASN A 55 -0.77 -32.15 5.52
N LEU A 56 0.37 -32.77 5.84
CA LEU A 56 0.78 -34.04 5.24
C LEU A 56 -0.26 -35.15 5.44
N GLY A 57 -0.87 -35.22 6.64
CA GLY A 57 -1.99 -36.14 6.91
C GLY A 57 -3.19 -35.89 5.99
N LYS A 58 -3.59 -34.62 5.82
CA LYS A 58 -4.68 -34.25 4.90
C LYS A 58 -4.39 -34.67 3.45
N ILE A 59 -3.14 -34.49 2.98
CA ILE A 59 -2.74 -34.94 1.64
C ILE A 59 -2.81 -36.45 1.52
N TYR A 60 -2.37 -37.18 2.54
CA TYR A 60 -2.46 -38.63 2.56
C TYR A 60 -3.90 -39.13 2.44
N ASP A 61 -4.83 -38.48 3.15
CA ASP A 61 -6.25 -38.81 3.08
C ASP A 61 -6.85 -38.44 1.71
N ASP A 62 -6.56 -37.23 1.20
CA ASP A 62 -7.01 -36.75 -0.11
C ASP A 62 -6.49 -37.62 -1.26
N TYR A 63 -5.28 -38.19 -1.15
CA TYR A 63 -4.70 -39.08 -2.16
C TYR A 63 -5.62 -40.25 -2.53
N SER A 64 -6.37 -40.77 -1.56
CA SER A 64 -7.30 -41.89 -1.80
C SER A 64 -8.52 -41.50 -2.66
N ILE A 65 -8.88 -40.22 -2.66
CA ILE A 65 -10.04 -39.65 -3.36
C ILE A 65 -9.60 -39.02 -4.69
N ASN A 66 -8.52 -38.24 -4.65
CA ASN A 66 -8.08 -37.35 -5.72
C ASN A 66 -6.63 -37.63 -6.14
N SER A 67 -6.27 -38.90 -6.38
CA SER A 67 -4.90 -39.30 -6.71
C SER A 67 -4.29 -38.57 -7.92
N LYS A 68 -5.13 -38.05 -8.83
CA LYS A 68 -4.70 -37.20 -9.96
C LYS A 68 -4.13 -35.86 -9.50
N LEU A 69 -4.67 -35.28 -8.44
CA LEU A 69 -4.25 -33.99 -7.89
C LEU A 69 -3.02 -34.10 -6.98
N LYS A 70 -2.46 -35.30 -6.78
CA LYS A 70 -1.36 -35.53 -5.82
C LYS A 70 -0.22 -34.52 -5.97
N ASP A 71 0.21 -34.24 -7.20
CA ASP A 71 1.36 -33.35 -7.45
C ASP A 71 1.00 -31.90 -7.14
N LYS A 72 -0.24 -31.49 -7.45
CA LYS A 72 -0.79 -30.19 -7.06
C LYS A 72 -0.83 -30.04 -5.56
N ARG A 73 -1.45 -30.98 -4.84
CA ARG A 73 -1.62 -30.95 -3.39
C ARG A 73 -0.26 -30.82 -2.69
N CYS A 74 0.73 -31.51 -3.22
CA CYS A 74 2.10 -31.40 -2.75
C CYS A 74 2.71 -30.04 -3.03
N ASN A 75 2.59 -29.51 -4.24
CA ASN A 75 3.05 -28.16 -4.55
C ASN A 75 2.36 -27.10 -3.66
N ASP A 76 1.07 -27.25 -3.39
CA ASP A 76 0.30 -26.38 -2.50
C ASP A 76 0.85 -26.41 -1.08
N LEU A 77 1.15 -27.59 -0.53
CA LEU A 77 1.75 -27.72 0.79
C LEU A 77 3.16 -27.11 0.86
N ILE A 78 4.00 -27.34 -0.15
CA ILE A 78 5.36 -26.81 -0.15
C ILE A 78 5.37 -25.29 -0.31
N TYR A 79 4.52 -24.75 -1.19
CA TYR A 79 4.30 -23.31 -1.26
C TYR A 79 3.80 -22.75 0.07
N TRP A 80 2.77 -23.36 0.67
CA TRP A 80 2.21 -22.94 1.96
C TRP A 80 3.28 -22.95 3.07
N TRP A 81 4.12 -23.98 3.10
CA TRP A 81 5.23 -24.07 4.06
C TRP A 81 6.23 -22.95 3.84
N TYR A 82 6.59 -22.66 2.59
CA TYR A 82 7.57 -21.64 2.24
C TYR A 82 7.06 -20.23 2.56
N ASP A 83 5.79 -19.97 2.24
CA ASP A 83 5.09 -18.72 2.52
C ASP A 83 5.03 -18.43 4.03
N ASN A 84 4.65 -19.42 4.84
CA ASN A 84 4.66 -19.29 6.29
C ASN A 84 6.08 -19.11 6.84
N LEU A 85 7.04 -19.88 6.35
CA LEU A 85 8.44 -19.73 6.78
C LEU A 85 8.96 -18.31 6.52
N TYR A 86 8.66 -17.75 5.35
CA TYR A 86 9.15 -16.43 4.94
C TYR A 86 8.40 -15.29 5.61
N PHE A 87 7.07 -15.29 5.57
CA PHE A 87 6.27 -14.13 5.97
C PHE A 87 5.73 -14.22 7.38
N THR A 88 5.36 -15.41 7.85
CA THR A 88 4.83 -15.60 9.22
C THR A 88 5.96 -15.67 10.25
N TYR A 89 7.02 -16.41 9.93
CA TYR A 89 8.15 -16.61 10.84
C TYR A 89 9.38 -15.75 10.51
N ASN A 90 9.29 -14.90 9.48
CA ASN A 90 10.33 -13.94 9.08
C ASN A 90 11.72 -14.56 8.85
N LYS A 91 11.77 -15.76 8.23
CA LYS A 91 13.02 -16.48 7.95
C LYS A 91 13.50 -16.34 6.51
N GLN A 92 12.94 -15.39 5.74
CA GLN A 92 13.25 -15.19 4.31
C GLN A 92 14.76 -15.08 4.02
N TYR A 93 15.50 -14.39 4.88
CA TYR A 93 16.94 -14.13 4.73
C TYR A 93 17.79 -14.80 5.81
N SER A 94 17.24 -15.80 6.51
CA SER A 94 17.98 -16.50 7.56
C SER A 94 19.14 -17.30 6.94
N THR A 95 20.33 -17.14 7.52
CA THR A 95 21.51 -17.98 7.26
C THR A 95 21.23 -19.47 7.51
N ASP A 96 20.19 -19.78 8.28
CA ASP A 96 19.84 -21.12 8.73
C ASP A 96 18.71 -21.75 7.89
N SER A 97 18.30 -21.12 6.79
CA SER A 97 17.24 -21.65 5.91
C SER A 97 17.54 -23.09 5.46
N SER A 98 18.79 -23.38 5.10
CA SER A 98 19.23 -24.74 4.73
C SER A 98 19.11 -25.76 5.88
N ASP A 99 19.39 -25.35 7.12
CA ASP A 99 19.23 -26.20 8.30
C ASP A 99 17.76 -26.50 8.58
N ILE A 100 16.90 -25.49 8.47
CA ILE A 100 15.44 -25.64 8.59
C ILE A 100 14.94 -26.65 7.54
N ILE A 101 15.28 -26.45 6.26
CA ILE A 101 14.89 -27.38 5.18
C ILE A 101 15.34 -28.81 5.51
N ASN A 102 16.58 -28.99 5.96
CA ASN A 102 17.12 -30.30 6.32
C ASN A 102 16.38 -30.95 7.49
N LYS A 103 15.94 -30.18 8.49
CA LYS A 103 15.09 -30.68 9.58
C LYS A 103 13.76 -31.22 9.06
N PHE A 104 13.10 -30.49 8.17
CA PHE A 104 11.84 -30.94 7.55
C PHE A 104 12.04 -32.14 6.61
N LYS A 105 13.15 -32.23 5.87
CA LYS A 105 13.52 -33.42 5.08
C LYS A 105 13.65 -34.67 5.97
N LYS A 106 14.41 -34.57 7.06
CA LYS A 106 14.60 -35.68 8.02
C LYS A 106 13.29 -36.09 8.69
N LEU A 107 12.47 -35.11 9.07
CA LEU A 107 11.15 -35.34 9.63
C LEU A 107 10.27 -36.15 8.67
N TRP A 108 10.20 -35.74 7.40
CA TRP A 108 9.43 -36.44 6.38
C TRP A 108 9.94 -37.87 6.13
N GLN A 109 11.26 -38.07 6.07
CA GLN A 109 11.88 -39.40 5.95
C GLN A 109 11.51 -40.30 7.13
N LYS A 110 11.53 -39.77 8.36
CA LYS A 110 11.15 -40.50 9.57
C LYS A 110 9.68 -40.94 9.52
N ILE A 111 8.78 -40.06 9.09
CA ILE A 111 7.34 -40.38 8.94
C ILE A 111 7.14 -41.50 7.91
N THR A 112 7.68 -41.34 6.71
CA THR A 112 7.50 -42.34 5.63
C THR A 112 8.06 -43.71 6.01
N GLN A 113 9.22 -43.77 6.68
CA GLN A 113 9.82 -45.01 7.15
C GLN A 113 9.02 -45.68 8.27
N LEU A 114 8.62 -44.94 9.31
CA LEU A 114 7.97 -45.51 10.49
C LEU A 114 6.58 -46.07 10.20
N TYR A 115 5.80 -45.40 9.33
CA TYR A 115 4.46 -45.86 8.97
C TYR A 115 4.43 -46.78 7.75
N GLY A 116 5.57 -47.01 7.08
CA GLY A 116 5.63 -47.78 5.84
C GLY A 116 4.79 -47.17 4.70
N ILE A 117 4.61 -45.85 4.71
CA ILE A 117 3.77 -45.15 3.74
C ILE A 117 4.60 -44.91 2.47
N SER A 118 4.02 -45.24 1.30
CA SER A 118 4.62 -44.91 0.01
C SER A 118 4.85 -43.41 -0.10
N ALA A 119 6.07 -43.02 -0.50
CA ALA A 119 6.45 -41.62 -0.68
C ALA A 119 5.48 -40.87 -1.62
N ASP A 120 4.91 -41.55 -2.61
CA ASP A 120 3.95 -40.94 -3.55
C ASP A 120 2.64 -40.48 -2.88
N LYS A 121 2.28 -41.06 -1.73
CA LYS A 121 1.11 -40.66 -0.95
C LYS A 121 1.37 -39.49 0.00
N LEU A 122 2.63 -39.11 0.18
CA LEU A 122 3.06 -38.09 1.14
C LEU A 122 4.00 -37.07 0.50
N CYS A 123 3.77 -36.68 -0.75
CA CYS A 123 4.64 -35.70 -1.43
C CYS A 123 6.08 -36.16 -1.52
N LYS A 124 6.31 -37.12 -2.41
CA LYS A 124 7.61 -37.75 -2.63
C LYS A 124 8.72 -36.70 -2.69
N ASN A 125 9.64 -36.78 -1.73
CA ASN A 125 10.81 -35.92 -1.62
C ASN A 125 10.44 -34.41 -1.70
N PRO A 126 9.70 -33.88 -0.72
CA PRO A 126 9.02 -32.58 -0.82
C PRO A 126 9.96 -31.39 -1.01
N PHE A 127 11.27 -31.58 -0.82
CA PHE A 127 12.29 -30.54 -0.88
C PHE A 127 13.48 -30.94 -1.78
N ASP A 128 13.32 -31.92 -2.68
CA ASP A 128 14.39 -32.38 -3.59
C ASP A 128 13.90 -32.56 -5.05
N PRO A 129 14.33 -31.69 -6.00
CA PRO A 129 15.09 -30.46 -5.76
C PRO A 129 14.20 -29.40 -5.10
N LEU A 130 14.79 -28.57 -4.23
CA LEU A 130 14.10 -27.39 -3.72
C LEU A 130 14.18 -26.27 -4.76
N LEU A 131 13.02 -25.82 -5.23
CA LEU A 131 12.92 -24.70 -6.18
C LEU A 131 12.84 -23.34 -5.46
N SER A 132 12.96 -22.25 -6.21
CA SER A 132 12.77 -20.90 -5.65
C SER A 132 11.33 -20.69 -5.19
N PHE A 133 11.12 -19.77 -4.26
CA PHE A 133 9.78 -19.37 -3.81
C PHE A 133 8.88 -18.97 -4.99
N ASP A 134 9.40 -18.15 -5.90
CA ASP A 134 8.67 -17.72 -7.11
C ASP A 134 8.32 -18.90 -8.02
N SER A 135 9.14 -19.94 -8.06
CA SER A 135 8.84 -21.15 -8.84
C SER A 135 7.63 -21.87 -8.24
N TYR A 136 7.61 -22.10 -6.94
CA TYR A 136 6.46 -22.71 -6.26
C TYR A 136 5.21 -21.84 -6.33
N LYS A 137 5.36 -20.52 -6.22
CA LYS A 137 4.25 -19.57 -6.39
C LYS A 137 3.62 -19.69 -7.79
N ASN A 138 4.44 -19.67 -8.84
CA ASN A 138 3.95 -19.81 -10.21
C ASN A 138 3.30 -21.18 -10.45
N MET A 139 3.91 -22.27 -9.95
CA MET A 139 3.32 -23.62 -10.02
C MET A 139 1.95 -23.66 -9.36
N LYS A 140 1.84 -23.06 -8.17
CA LYS A 140 0.61 -22.96 -7.44
C LYS A 140 -0.45 -22.19 -8.21
N GLU A 141 -0.16 -20.97 -8.65
CA GLU A 141 -1.14 -20.12 -9.35
C GLU A 141 -1.67 -20.79 -10.63
N VAL A 142 -0.79 -21.43 -11.40
CA VAL A 142 -1.19 -22.21 -12.60
C VAL A 142 -2.07 -23.40 -12.23
N SER A 143 -1.63 -24.20 -11.25
CA SER A 143 -2.36 -25.41 -10.85
C SER A 143 -3.70 -25.11 -10.20
N ASP A 144 -3.79 -24.02 -9.44
CA ASP A 144 -5.02 -23.52 -8.87
C ASP A 144 -6.00 -23.12 -9.98
N TYR A 145 -5.52 -22.47 -11.05
CA TYR A 145 -6.32 -22.19 -12.24
C TYR A 145 -6.80 -23.45 -12.95
N CYS A 146 -5.92 -24.41 -13.18
CA CYS A 146 -6.29 -25.68 -13.81
C CYS A 146 -7.43 -26.39 -13.04
N GLU A 147 -7.30 -26.51 -11.72
CA GLU A 147 -8.32 -27.14 -10.87
C GLU A 147 -9.62 -26.34 -10.82
N ASN A 148 -9.54 -25.01 -10.86
CA ASN A 148 -10.71 -24.14 -10.81
C ASN A 148 -11.43 -24.00 -12.17
N TYR A 149 -10.83 -24.43 -13.28
CA TYR A 149 -11.35 -24.14 -14.62
C TYR A 149 -12.77 -24.65 -14.84
N GLU A 150 -13.01 -25.95 -14.61
CA GLU A 150 -14.34 -26.54 -14.80
C GLU A 150 -15.35 -25.95 -13.83
N PHE A 151 -14.95 -25.67 -12.59
CA PHE A 151 -15.81 -24.96 -11.64
C PHE A 151 -16.25 -23.59 -12.20
N ILE A 152 -15.32 -22.78 -12.71
CA ILE A 152 -15.67 -21.46 -13.27
C ILE A 152 -16.53 -21.61 -14.52
N LYS A 153 -16.22 -22.58 -15.38
CA LYS A 153 -17.00 -22.88 -16.58
C LYS A 153 -18.45 -23.22 -16.23
N ASP A 154 -18.67 -24.12 -15.28
CA ASP A 154 -20.00 -24.49 -14.78
C ASP A 154 -20.75 -23.28 -14.19
N GLN A 155 -20.06 -22.42 -13.44
CA GLN A 155 -20.65 -21.19 -12.92
C GLN A 155 -21.07 -20.25 -14.06
N LEU A 156 -20.27 -20.13 -15.11
CA LEU A 156 -20.58 -19.29 -16.27
C LEU A 156 -21.71 -19.84 -17.16
N GLU A 157 -22.05 -21.12 -17.07
CA GLU A 157 -23.20 -21.71 -17.76
C GLU A 157 -24.53 -21.29 -17.11
N ASN A 158 -24.55 -21.07 -15.79
CA ASN A 158 -25.76 -20.66 -15.07
C ASN A 158 -26.30 -19.30 -15.54
N THR A 159 -27.57 -19.23 -15.94
CA THR A 159 -28.23 -18.02 -16.48
C THR A 159 -28.13 -16.78 -15.59
N SER A 160 -28.11 -16.94 -14.26
CA SER A 160 -28.03 -15.81 -13.31
C SER A 160 -26.61 -15.39 -12.94
N ALA A 161 -25.59 -16.14 -13.37
CA ALA A 161 -24.21 -15.85 -13.01
C ALA A 161 -23.67 -14.63 -13.77
N ASN A 162 -22.80 -13.87 -13.10
CA ASN A 162 -21.99 -12.82 -13.73
C ASN A 162 -20.53 -13.29 -13.83
N CYS A 163 -19.80 -12.78 -14.82
CA CYS A 163 -18.36 -13.04 -14.93
C CYS A 163 -17.52 -12.10 -14.06
N SER A 164 -18.12 -11.05 -13.48
CA SER A 164 -17.41 -10.04 -12.68
C SER A 164 -16.59 -10.66 -11.55
N GLY A 165 -17.09 -11.72 -10.91
CA GLY A 165 -16.36 -12.46 -9.87
C GLY A 165 -15.13 -13.24 -10.37
N TYR A 166 -15.04 -13.56 -11.65
CA TYR A 166 -13.97 -14.40 -12.23
C TYR A 166 -13.09 -13.65 -13.22
N TYR A 167 -13.53 -12.52 -13.75
CA TYR A 167 -12.90 -11.83 -14.87
C TYR A 167 -11.42 -11.50 -14.62
N TYR A 168 -11.11 -10.91 -13.46
CA TYR A 168 -9.73 -10.59 -13.10
C TYR A 168 -8.86 -11.83 -12.92
N TYR A 169 -9.40 -12.86 -12.28
CA TYR A 169 -8.71 -14.12 -12.09
C TYR A 169 -8.39 -14.80 -13.43
N LEU A 170 -9.36 -14.83 -14.35
CA LEU A 170 -9.17 -15.38 -15.70
C LEU A 170 -8.15 -14.58 -16.51
N THR A 171 -8.18 -13.24 -16.39
CA THR A 171 -7.23 -12.35 -17.07
C THR A 171 -5.81 -12.55 -16.55
N GLU A 172 -5.60 -12.59 -15.23
CA GLU A 172 -4.29 -12.87 -14.62
C GLU A 172 -3.78 -14.27 -14.98
N SER A 173 -4.68 -15.26 -14.98
CA SER A 173 -4.37 -16.63 -15.37
C SER A 173 -3.99 -16.76 -16.85
N GLU A 174 -4.47 -15.87 -17.73
CA GLU A 174 -4.18 -15.90 -19.17
C GLU A 174 -2.68 -15.77 -19.47
N ASP A 175 -2.03 -14.78 -18.86
CA ASP A 175 -0.60 -14.53 -19.07
C ASP A 175 0.25 -15.64 -18.47
N LEU A 176 -0.13 -16.12 -17.28
CA LEU A 176 0.58 -17.17 -16.59
C LEU A 176 0.46 -18.51 -17.33
N TYR A 177 -0.74 -18.85 -17.81
CA TYR A 177 -1.03 -20.06 -18.59
C TYR A 177 -0.23 -20.11 -19.89
N LYS A 178 -0.16 -18.99 -20.64
CA LYS A 178 0.63 -18.90 -21.89
C LYS A 178 2.13 -19.07 -21.67
N LYS A 179 2.66 -18.65 -20.51
CA LYS A 179 4.09 -18.79 -20.21
C LYS A 179 4.46 -20.21 -19.77
N THR A 180 3.51 -20.92 -19.16
CA THR A 180 3.76 -22.19 -18.48
C THR A 180 3.15 -23.37 -19.25
N VAL A 181 1.82 -23.51 -19.22
CA VAL A 181 1.06 -24.70 -19.65
C VAL A 181 1.04 -24.88 -21.18
N SER A 182 0.96 -23.80 -21.96
CA SER A 182 0.87 -23.92 -23.43
C SER A 182 2.12 -24.52 -24.06
N ASN A 183 3.28 -24.39 -23.40
CA ASN A 183 4.58 -24.87 -23.89
C ASN A 183 4.84 -26.35 -23.55
N CYS A 184 3.93 -26.98 -22.80
CA CYS A 184 4.08 -28.36 -22.38
C CYS A 184 3.89 -29.39 -23.49
N LYS A 185 3.17 -29.04 -24.57
CA LYS A 185 2.98 -29.92 -25.75
C LYS A 185 4.24 -30.08 -26.60
N THR A 186 5.17 -29.13 -26.53
CA THR A 186 6.37 -29.07 -27.38
C THR A 186 7.64 -29.55 -26.69
N GLY A 187 7.52 -30.13 -25.49
CA GLY A 187 8.65 -30.58 -24.67
C GLY A 187 9.41 -29.40 -24.07
N GLY A 188 9.00 -28.94 -22.89
CA GLY A 188 9.81 -28.02 -22.10
C GLY A 188 9.04 -27.04 -21.22
N ASN A 189 8.85 -27.41 -19.96
CA ASN A 189 9.07 -26.57 -18.78
C ASN A 189 8.85 -27.42 -17.51
N ASN A 190 9.54 -27.10 -16.42
CA ASN A 190 9.36 -27.79 -15.11
C ASN A 190 7.97 -27.58 -14.50
N TYR A 191 7.12 -26.78 -15.15
CA TYR A 191 5.80 -26.33 -14.69
C TYR A 191 4.65 -27.09 -15.34
N CYS A 192 4.95 -28.11 -16.16
CA CYS A 192 3.94 -28.91 -16.83
C CYS A 192 3.25 -29.85 -15.84
N LEU A 193 2.03 -29.49 -15.50
CA LEU A 193 1.19 -30.26 -14.61
C LEU A 193 0.75 -31.53 -15.34
N SER A 194 1.06 -32.68 -14.75
CA SER A 194 0.74 -34.00 -15.32
C SER A 194 -0.70 -34.44 -15.00
N PHE A 195 -1.53 -33.55 -14.46
CA PHE A 195 -2.90 -33.83 -14.07
C PHE A 195 -3.89 -33.07 -14.96
N ASP A 196 -4.95 -33.79 -15.33
CA ASP A 196 -6.11 -33.32 -16.11
C ASP A 196 -5.82 -32.82 -17.54
N GLU A 197 -6.88 -32.40 -18.21
CA GLU A 197 -6.82 -31.77 -19.54
C GLU A 197 -6.36 -30.31 -19.46
N CYS A 198 -5.52 -29.93 -18.48
CA CYS A 198 -5.21 -28.51 -18.27
C CYS A 198 -4.59 -27.85 -19.51
N HIS A 199 -3.87 -28.59 -20.35
CA HIS A 199 -3.38 -28.09 -21.65
C HIS A 199 -4.46 -27.61 -22.64
N ASN A 200 -5.73 -27.90 -22.37
CA ASN A 200 -6.89 -27.46 -23.14
C ASN A 200 -7.65 -26.32 -22.45
N TYR A 201 -7.31 -25.98 -21.20
CA TYR A 201 -7.98 -24.97 -20.39
C TYR A 201 -7.45 -23.57 -20.68
N ASN A 202 -7.51 -23.12 -21.94
CA ASN A 202 -7.08 -21.77 -22.27
C ASN A 202 -8.07 -20.73 -21.65
N PRO A 203 -7.60 -19.79 -20.80
CA PRO A 203 -8.46 -18.78 -20.18
C PRO A 203 -9.25 -17.95 -21.17
N LYS A 204 -8.71 -17.73 -22.38
CA LYS A 204 -9.42 -17.02 -23.47
C LYS A 204 -10.77 -17.63 -23.81
N ILE A 205 -10.92 -18.95 -23.65
CA ILE A 205 -12.19 -19.64 -23.95
C ILE A 205 -13.28 -19.12 -23.02
N LEU A 206 -12.99 -19.02 -21.72
CA LEU A 206 -13.94 -18.52 -20.72
C LEU A 206 -14.11 -17.00 -20.83
N LEU A 207 -13.03 -16.25 -21.08
CA LEU A 207 -13.10 -14.80 -21.31
C LEU A 207 -13.95 -14.41 -22.53
N ASN A 208 -14.01 -15.26 -23.55
CA ASN A 208 -14.83 -15.05 -24.74
C ASN A 208 -16.33 -15.31 -24.52
N ASN A 209 -16.74 -15.81 -23.35
CA ASN A 209 -18.14 -15.93 -22.96
C ASN A 209 -18.81 -14.55 -22.96
N ASP A 210 -20.06 -14.45 -23.40
CA ASP A 210 -20.78 -13.18 -23.53
C ASP A 210 -20.89 -12.42 -22.19
N LYS A 211 -21.00 -13.13 -21.06
CA LYS A 211 -21.01 -12.53 -19.71
C LYS A 211 -19.66 -11.89 -19.36
N CYS A 212 -18.57 -12.51 -19.80
CA CYS A 212 -17.22 -11.98 -19.60
C CYS A 212 -16.92 -10.81 -20.53
N LYS A 213 -17.36 -10.84 -21.79
CA LYS A 213 -17.28 -9.69 -22.70
C LYS A 213 -18.07 -8.47 -22.19
N LEU A 214 -19.26 -8.70 -21.62
CA LEU A 214 -20.02 -7.64 -20.96
C LEU A 214 -19.25 -7.05 -19.78
N THR A 215 -18.60 -7.90 -18.98
CA THR A 215 -17.75 -7.47 -17.86
C THR A 215 -16.55 -6.66 -18.37
N GLU A 216 -15.83 -7.14 -19.38
CA GLU A 216 -14.72 -6.43 -20.02
C GLU A 216 -15.14 -5.03 -20.48
N LYS A 217 -16.30 -4.91 -21.14
CA LYS A 217 -16.83 -3.61 -21.56
C LYS A 217 -17.05 -2.68 -20.37
N ASN A 218 -17.72 -3.15 -19.33
CA ASN A 218 -17.99 -2.37 -18.13
C ASN A 218 -16.69 -1.93 -17.43
N GLU A 219 -15.68 -2.80 -17.40
CA GLU A 219 -14.36 -2.50 -16.85
C GLU A 219 -13.62 -1.43 -17.68
N ASN A 220 -13.68 -1.52 -19.00
CA ASN A 220 -13.10 -0.52 -19.91
C ASN A 220 -13.80 0.84 -19.79
N ASP A 221 -15.14 0.85 -19.71
CA ASP A 221 -15.92 2.06 -19.48
C ASP A 221 -15.57 2.69 -18.12
N ARG A 222 -15.39 1.88 -17.07
CA ARG A 222 -14.94 2.37 -15.76
C ARG A 222 -13.54 2.99 -15.82
N ILE A 223 -12.57 2.31 -16.44
CA ILE A 223 -11.20 2.85 -16.58
C ILE A 223 -11.21 4.16 -17.37
N LYS A 224 -12.07 4.28 -18.38
CA LYS A 224 -12.26 5.52 -19.13
C LYS A 224 -12.79 6.63 -18.22
N TRP A 225 -13.83 6.37 -17.43
CA TRP A 225 -14.36 7.34 -16.48
C TRP A 225 -13.36 7.72 -15.39
N GLU A 226 -12.60 6.77 -14.84
CA GLU A 226 -11.54 7.06 -13.86
C GLU A 226 -10.48 8.01 -14.43
N LYS A 227 -10.07 7.82 -15.70
CA LYS A 227 -9.14 8.72 -16.38
C LYS A 227 -9.73 10.10 -16.66
N GLU A 228 -11.02 10.17 -16.98
CA GLU A 228 -11.74 11.44 -17.16
C GLU A 228 -11.90 12.16 -15.81
N GLU A 229 -12.13 11.45 -14.71
CA GLU A 229 -12.23 11.99 -13.35
C GLU A 229 -10.88 12.50 -12.82
N GLU A 230 -9.77 11.83 -13.11
CA GLU A 230 -8.42 12.34 -12.76
C GLU A 230 -8.09 13.68 -13.43
N GLN A 231 -8.73 13.99 -14.55
CA GLN A 231 -8.61 15.30 -15.23
C GLN A 231 -9.54 16.37 -14.63
N LEU A 232 -10.45 15.99 -13.73
CA LEU A 232 -11.41 16.89 -13.10
C LEU A 232 -10.96 17.21 -11.67
N ILE A 233 -10.69 18.49 -11.38
CA ILE A 233 -10.47 18.96 -10.01
C ILE A 233 -11.84 19.07 -9.33
N PRO A 234 -12.14 18.29 -8.29
CA PRO A 234 -13.41 18.41 -7.60
C PRO A 234 -13.53 19.79 -6.95
N CYS A 235 -14.61 20.49 -7.26
CA CYS A 235 -14.87 21.82 -6.72
C CYS A 235 -15.01 21.75 -5.19
N ARG A 236 -14.31 22.64 -4.48
CA ARG A 236 -14.42 22.74 -3.03
C ARG A 236 -15.83 23.24 -2.68
N ARG A 237 -16.52 22.62 -1.70
CA ARG A 237 -17.86 23.06 -1.26
C ARG A 237 -17.83 24.56 -0.94
N GLY A 238 -18.73 25.32 -1.55
CA GLY A 238 -18.83 26.79 -1.41
C GLY A 238 -18.17 27.62 -2.51
N PHE A 239 -17.58 26.98 -3.54
CA PHE A 239 -17.02 27.67 -4.72
C PHE A 239 -17.75 27.23 -6.00
N GLU A 240 -17.90 28.14 -6.96
CA GLU A 240 -18.44 27.82 -8.30
C GLU A 240 -17.45 26.96 -9.09
N CYS A 241 -17.99 25.97 -9.81
CA CYS A 241 -17.21 25.14 -10.71
C CYS A 241 -16.87 25.91 -11.98
N VAL A 242 -15.58 26.00 -12.30
CA VAL A 242 -15.06 26.63 -13.53
C VAL A 242 -14.27 25.60 -14.33
N SER A 243 -14.33 25.67 -15.67
CA SER A 243 -13.61 24.74 -16.54
C SER A 243 -12.08 24.92 -16.41
N TYR A 244 -11.33 23.85 -16.69
CA TYR A 244 -9.87 23.84 -16.60
C TYR A 244 -9.21 24.91 -17.50
N ASP A 245 -9.81 25.19 -18.66
CA ASP A 245 -9.36 26.25 -19.57
C ASP A 245 -9.37 27.64 -18.91
N ILE A 246 -10.33 27.90 -18.03
CA ILE A 246 -10.44 29.15 -17.26
C ILE A 246 -9.40 29.19 -16.13
N ILE A 247 -9.14 28.06 -15.47
CA ILE A 247 -8.13 27.96 -14.40
C ILE A 247 -6.73 28.26 -14.95
N ASN A 248 -6.36 27.67 -16.09
CA ASN A 248 -5.04 27.90 -16.71
C ASN A 248 -4.86 29.30 -17.32
N THR A 249 -5.96 29.97 -17.69
CA THR A 249 -5.91 31.35 -18.17
C THR A 249 -5.90 32.38 -17.04
N SER A 250 -6.32 32.00 -15.83
CA SER A 250 -6.24 32.87 -14.65
C SER A 250 -4.80 33.00 -14.13
N ILE A 251 -4.37 34.23 -13.84
CA ILE A 251 -3.07 34.50 -13.21
C ILE A 251 -3.25 34.42 -11.71
N THR A 252 -2.58 33.49 -11.05
CA THR A 252 -2.62 33.31 -9.58
C THR A 252 -1.29 33.69 -8.94
N PHE A 253 -1.25 33.87 -7.61
CA PHE A 253 -0.03 34.26 -6.89
C PHE A 253 1.11 33.22 -6.98
N SER A 254 0.79 31.97 -7.29
CA SER A 254 1.76 30.88 -7.52
C SER A 254 2.27 30.80 -8.97
N ASP A 255 1.80 31.67 -9.86
CA ASP A 255 2.18 31.69 -11.26
C ASP A 255 3.51 32.44 -11.46
N TYR A 256 4.45 31.85 -12.20
CA TYR A 256 5.73 32.47 -12.52
C TYR A 256 5.57 33.79 -13.31
N ARG A 257 4.46 33.96 -14.05
CA ARG A 257 4.10 35.20 -14.75
C ARG A 257 3.89 36.37 -13.76
N PHE A 258 3.47 36.10 -12.53
CA PHE A 258 3.29 37.10 -11.48
C PHE A 258 4.63 37.73 -11.07
N ILE A 259 5.70 36.94 -11.03
CA ILE A 259 7.07 37.42 -10.73
C ILE A 259 7.51 38.42 -11.80
N SER A 260 7.26 38.12 -13.09
CA SER A 260 7.58 39.04 -14.18
C SER A 260 6.83 40.37 -14.06
N LEU A 261 5.55 40.34 -13.64
CA LEU A 261 4.77 41.56 -13.42
C LEU A 261 5.33 42.42 -12.26
N ILE A 262 5.77 41.79 -11.17
CA ILE A 262 6.41 42.51 -10.04
C ILE A 262 7.69 43.19 -10.50
N VAL A 263 8.55 42.47 -11.23
CA VAL A 263 9.83 43.00 -11.72
C VAL A 263 9.59 44.17 -12.66
N LEU A 264 8.64 44.05 -13.60
CA LEU A 264 8.27 45.14 -14.51
C LEU A 264 7.70 46.35 -13.76
N SER A 265 6.89 46.13 -12.71
CA SER A 265 6.34 47.21 -11.89
C SER A 265 7.45 47.98 -11.15
N ILE A 266 8.41 47.26 -10.57
CA ILE A 266 9.57 47.88 -9.89
C ILE A 266 10.42 48.66 -10.91
N TRP A 267 10.66 48.09 -12.08
CA TRP A 267 11.39 48.75 -13.16
C TRP A 267 10.72 50.05 -13.61
N ALA A 268 9.39 50.04 -13.76
CA ALA A 268 8.62 51.23 -14.12
C ALA A 268 8.76 52.34 -13.06
N ILE A 269 8.72 51.98 -11.77
CA ILE A 269 8.92 52.94 -10.67
C ILE A 269 10.32 53.54 -10.71
N ILE A 270 11.36 52.71 -10.87
CA ILE A 270 12.76 53.18 -10.94
C ILE A 270 12.95 54.16 -12.11
N LEU A 271 12.43 53.80 -13.29
CA LEU A 271 12.49 54.67 -14.47
C LEU A 271 11.76 55.98 -14.21
N SER A 272 10.57 55.93 -13.61
CA SER A 272 9.82 57.14 -13.25
C SER A 272 10.60 58.03 -12.28
N CYS A 273 11.24 57.47 -11.25
CA CYS A 273 12.10 58.21 -10.33
C CYS A 273 13.32 58.83 -11.04
N PHE A 274 13.94 58.12 -11.99
CA PHE A 274 15.06 58.63 -12.78
C PHE A 274 14.62 59.81 -13.66
N PHE A 275 13.47 59.72 -14.32
CA PHE A 275 12.90 60.83 -15.08
C PHE A 275 12.62 62.03 -14.18
N LEU A 276 11.99 61.84 -13.01
CA LEU A 276 11.74 62.94 -12.07
C LEU A 276 13.04 63.57 -11.54
N TYR A 277 14.05 62.77 -11.23
CA TYR A 277 15.37 63.26 -10.80
C TYR A 277 16.06 64.12 -11.87
N LYS A 278 15.98 63.72 -13.14
CA LYS A 278 16.62 64.43 -14.25
C LYS A 278 15.89 65.72 -14.67
N PHE A 279 14.56 65.73 -14.58
CA PHE A 279 13.73 66.83 -15.11
C PHE A 279 13.18 67.79 -14.04
N THR A 280 13.40 67.51 -12.76
CA THR A 280 13.03 68.40 -11.66
C THR A 280 14.31 68.95 -11.02
N PRO A 281 14.43 70.25 -10.68
CA PRO A 281 15.69 70.83 -10.18
C PRO A 281 15.94 70.49 -8.70
N PHE A 282 15.78 69.22 -8.31
CA PHE A 282 15.96 68.75 -6.93
C PHE A 282 17.44 68.64 -6.51
N GLY A 283 18.38 68.74 -7.45
CA GLY A 283 19.82 68.74 -7.14
C GLY A 283 20.25 69.90 -6.24
N SER A 284 19.71 71.11 -6.46
CA SER A 284 20.01 72.26 -5.58
C SER A 284 19.30 72.15 -4.23
N PHE A 285 18.11 71.56 -4.18
CA PHE A 285 17.32 71.39 -2.96
C PHE A 285 17.94 70.37 -1.99
N LEU A 286 18.41 69.22 -2.50
CA LEU A 286 19.13 68.22 -1.70
C LEU A 286 20.46 68.75 -1.16
N ASN A 287 21.21 69.51 -1.98
CA ASN A 287 22.45 70.13 -1.51
C ASN A 287 22.18 71.20 -0.43
N ASN A 288 21.05 71.91 -0.52
CA ASN A 288 20.64 72.89 0.49
C ASN A 288 20.27 72.22 1.83
N ILE A 289 19.64 71.04 1.81
CA ILE A 289 19.35 70.25 3.01
C ILE A 289 20.63 69.73 3.67
N LEU A 290 21.60 69.27 2.87
CA LEU A 290 22.91 68.83 3.37
C LEU A 290 23.74 69.99 3.94
N HIS A 291 23.73 71.16 3.30
CA HIS A 291 24.38 72.37 3.83
C HIS A 291 23.72 72.87 5.13
N LYS A 292 22.40 72.72 5.28
CA LYS A 292 21.67 73.10 6.50
C LYS A 292 22.11 72.31 7.74
N LYS A 293 22.60 71.07 7.58
CA LYS A 293 23.18 70.26 8.68
C LYS A 293 24.55 70.77 9.15
N ASN A 294 25.35 71.41 8.29
CA ASN A 294 26.66 71.95 8.66
C ASN A 294 26.58 73.30 9.41
N ILE A 295 25.50 74.07 9.23
CA ILE A 295 25.26 75.34 9.95
C ILE A 295 24.85 75.07 11.41
N ILE A 296 24.08 74.00 11.66
CA ILE A 296 23.62 73.62 13.01
C ILE A 296 24.78 73.18 13.93
N LYS A 297 25.88 72.65 13.38
CA LYS A 297 27.04 72.22 14.19
C LYS A 297 27.92 73.39 14.67
N LYS A 298 27.84 74.58 14.05
CA LYS A 298 28.65 75.75 14.40
C LYS A 298 28.00 76.65 15.45
N ASN A 299 26.68 76.59 15.60
CA ASN A 299 25.90 77.42 16.53
C ASN A 299 25.68 76.81 17.92
N ILE A 300 26.34 75.69 18.25
CA ILE A 300 26.21 75.00 19.56
C ILE A 300 27.36 75.35 20.52
N HIS A 301 28.33 76.17 20.10
CA HIS A 301 29.53 76.48 20.90
C HIS A 301 29.58 77.88 21.52
N GLU A 302 28.49 78.67 21.50
CA GLU A 302 28.57 80.09 21.91
C GLU A 302 27.34 80.67 22.63
N GLU A 303 26.57 79.87 23.36
CA GLU A 303 25.64 80.36 24.40
C GLU A 303 25.68 79.47 25.65
N GLU A 304 26.56 79.85 26.57
CA GLU A 304 26.59 79.47 27.98
C GLU A 304 25.94 80.61 28.79
N PHE A 305 25.30 80.28 29.93
CA PHE A 305 24.54 81.11 30.89
C PHE A 305 23.03 81.28 30.65
N GLN A 306 22.23 80.40 31.28
CA GLN A 306 21.40 80.78 32.43
C GLN A 306 20.91 79.51 33.17
N GLU A 307 21.53 79.19 34.30
CA GLU A 307 21.01 78.29 35.34
C GLU A 307 19.86 78.93 36.13
N LEU A 308 18.99 78.06 36.66
CA LEU A 308 18.20 78.11 37.91
C LEU A 308 16.74 77.70 37.67
N PHE A 309 16.05 76.87 38.44
CA PHE A 309 16.34 75.74 39.35
C PHE A 309 14.94 75.41 39.96
N GLU A 310 14.57 74.12 40.04
CA GLU A 310 13.69 73.49 41.07
C GLU A 310 12.23 73.97 41.26
N SER A 311 11.24 73.15 41.66
CA SER A 311 11.24 71.85 42.36
C SER A 311 9.89 71.13 42.21
N ASP A 312 9.94 69.82 42.40
CA ASP A 312 8.84 68.88 42.66
C ASP A 312 8.10 69.13 43.99
N SER A 313 6.87 68.62 44.08
CA SER A 313 6.23 67.92 45.24
C SER A 313 4.71 68.17 45.21
N GLU A 314 3.83 67.16 45.10
CA GLU A 314 3.48 66.03 45.98
C GLU A 314 2.14 66.27 46.69
N ASP A 315 1.56 65.15 47.12
CA ASP A 315 0.16 64.82 47.32
C ASP A 315 -0.42 65.23 48.69
N THR A 316 -1.75 65.12 48.80
CA THR A 316 -2.62 65.00 49.99
C THR A 316 -3.03 66.23 50.84
N SER A 317 -4.34 66.38 51.06
CA SER A 317 -4.98 66.12 52.36
C SER A 317 -6.51 66.31 52.36
N LEU A 318 -7.15 65.61 53.28
CA LEU A 318 -8.57 65.26 53.43
C LEU A 318 -9.45 66.30 54.18
N ASN A 319 -10.77 66.05 54.06
CA ASN A 319 -11.87 66.17 55.03
C ASN A 319 -12.67 67.48 55.16
N PHE A 320 -14.01 67.34 55.05
CA PHE A 320 -14.95 67.83 56.07
C PHE A 320 -16.30 67.05 56.05
N ASN A 321 -16.42 66.13 57.01
CA ASN A 321 -17.54 65.78 57.92
C ASN A 321 -19.04 65.81 57.51
N ASN A 322 -19.69 64.73 58.01
CA ASN A 322 -21.05 64.61 58.58
C ASN A 322 -22.23 64.25 57.67
N ARG A 323 -22.69 62.99 57.71
CA ARG A 323 -23.77 62.55 58.62
C ARG A 323 -24.04 61.04 58.60
N GLU A 324 -24.48 60.57 59.77
CA GLU A 324 -24.70 59.21 60.26
C GLU A 324 -25.50 58.22 59.39
N TYR A 325 -25.06 56.97 59.52
CA TYR A 325 -25.64 55.73 58.99
C TYR A 325 -26.84 55.23 59.81
N ARG A 326 -27.66 54.35 59.20
CA ARG A 326 -28.14 53.14 59.87
C ARG A 326 -28.54 52.06 58.87
N ILE A 327 -27.75 50.99 58.90
CA ILE A 327 -27.94 49.69 58.24
C ILE A 327 -28.98 48.90 59.03
N THR A 328 -29.85 48.16 58.35
CA THR A 328 -30.48 46.95 58.91
C THR A 328 -30.41 45.83 57.88
N TYR A 329 -29.88 44.69 58.32
CA TYR A 329 -29.91 43.40 57.61
C TYR A 329 -31.29 42.77 57.74
N ASN A 330 -31.69 41.95 56.77
CA ASN A 330 -32.53 40.81 57.05
C ASN A 330 -32.01 39.59 56.27
N HIS A 331 -31.77 38.53 57.03
CA HIS A 331 -31.71 37.15 56.58
C HIS A 331 -33.13 36.58 56.70
N ASP A 332 -33.56 35.83 55.69
CA ASP A 332 -34.06 34.46 55.82
C ASP A 332 -33.75 33.72 54.51
#